data_AF-A0A925IM16-F1
#
_entry.id   AF-A0A925IM16-F1
#
_cell.length_a   1.000
_cell.length_b   1.000
_cell.length_c   1.000
_cell.angle_alpha   90.00
_cell.angle_beta   90.00
_cell.angle_gamma   90.00
#
_symmetry.space_group_name_H-M   'P 1'
#
loop_
_entity.id
_entity.type
_entity.pdbx_description
1 polymer ?
#
loop_
_entity_poly.entity_id
_entity_poly.type
_entity_poly.pdbx_seq_one_letter_code
_entity_poly.pdbx_strand_id
1 'polypeptide(L)'
;MQIFKEKNSPFRSCLVICLFFVLGFALLNQILYWKLCTEKDHNIPPNTEILVSACKRPSAIGVPGGETLFVREGRTGKMYLLDLRTGEKRAVPNDPLLLDHGVFLTSELVWLEGSYSQPDTSGYRTHYILDLTTGQRFELLDLTLLPRLDGQKFDTKYYSYFTGAEQVFIHHSENTLITLSSDFRQRPEDNVIFSQISLGSVSLSAKNGELLVQLMKDLGVDYEIVDFSLRYSDVASPTGKYFVRSDGIYLSETSMPVVTRDMGYYFRGWYYDESGVVFQEGAGYLFNFLESQGSYRIPSPLLKLNLPE
;
A
#
# COMPACT_ATOMS: atom_id res chain seq x y z
N MET A 1 36.11 37.70 50.29
CA MET A 1 35.03 36.84 49.78
C MET A 1 34.70 37.32 48.37
N GLN A 2 35.38 36.74 47.37
CA GLN A 2 35.18 37.08 45.96
C GLN A 2 33.80 36.58 45.53
N ILE A 3 32.96 37.52 45.13
CA ILE A 3 31.69 37.24 44.45
C ILE A 3 32.07 36.61 43.10
N PHE A 4 31.79 35.32 42.94
CA PHE A 4 31.85 34.64 41.64
C PHE A 4 30.92 35.38 40.69
N LYS A 5 31.47 36.26 39.85
CA LYS A 5 30.81 36.68 38.60
C LYS A 5 30.64 35.42 37.78
N GLU A 6 29.41 34.89 37.71
CA GLU A 6 29.04 33.96 36.66
C GLU A 6 29.37 34.63 35.32
N LYS A 7 30.44 34.15 34.71
CA LYS A 7 30.87 34.55 33.39
C LYS A 7 29.79 34.02 32.45
N ASN A 8 28.84 34.88 32.06
CA ASN A 8 27.92 34.60 30.96
C ASN A 8 28.78 34.30 29.74
N SER A 9 29.00 33.01 29.47
CA SER A 9 29.94 32.61 28.45
C SER A 9 29.33 32.94 27.09
N PRO A 10 30.10 33.47 26.13
CA PRO A 10 29.64 33.74 24.78
C PRO A 10 29.00 32.50 24.14
N PHE A 11 29.36 31.30 24.61
CA PHE A 11 28.75 30.04 24.25
C PHE A 11 27.26 29.94 24.63
N ARG A 12 26.85 30.37 25.84
CA ARG A 12 25.42 30.40 26.22
C ARG A 12 24.62 31.36 25.34
N SER A 13 25.17 32.54 25.05
CA SER A 13 24.53 33.52 24.15
C SER A 13 24.40 32.98 22.72
N CYS A 14 25.45 32.36 22.17
CA CYS A 14 25.36 31.70 20.85
C CYS A 14 24.34 30.57 20.84
N LEU A 15 24.29 29.75 21.88
CA LEU A 15 23.36 28.61 21.96
C LEU A 15 21.91 29.08 22.04
N VAL A 16 21.64 30.15 22.79
CA VAL A 16 20.32 30.80 22.84
C VAL A 16 19.94 31.38 21.47
N ILE A 17 20.86 32.07 20.78
CA ILE A 17 20.63 32.60 19.43
C ILE A 17 20.34 31.46 18.45
N CYS A 18 21.14 30.40 18.44
CA CYS A 18 20.90 29.22 17.62
C CYS A 18 19.53 28.58 17.92
N LEU A 19 19.16 28.47 19.19
CA LEU A 19 17.85 27.95 19.60
C LEU A 19 16.71 28.83 19.06
N PHE A 20 16.83 30.15 19.13
CA PHE A 20 15.86 31.08 18.56
C PHE A 20 15.76 30.96 17.03
N PHE A 21 16.88 30.79 16.33
CA PHE A 21 16.85 30.54 14.88
C PHE A 21 16.18 29.21 14.54
N VAL A 22 16.49 28.14 15.28
CA VAL A 22 15.86 26.81 15.09
C VAL A 22 14.37 26.88 15.38
N LEU A 23 13.96 27.51 16.48
CA LEU A 23 12.55 27.72 16.84
C LEU A 23 11.83 28.58 15.81
N GLY A 24 12.44 29.67 15.34
CA GLY A 24 11.88 30.53 14.31
C GLY A 24 11.66 29.78 12.99
N PHE A 25 12.64 28.97 12.57
CA PHE A 25 12.53 28.15 11.37
C PHE A 25 11.48 27.04 11.53
N ALA A 26 11.43 26.38 12.69
CA ALA A 26 10.41 25.38 12.99
C ALA A 26 8.99 25.99 12.99
N LEU A 27 8.82 27.18 13.58
CA LEU A 27 7.55 27.89 13.60
C LEU A 27 7.11 28.30 12.20
N LEU A 28 8.02 28.83 11.39
CA LEU A 28 7.75 29.21 9.99
C LEU A 28 7.29 28.00 9.17
N ASN A 29 7.95 26.85 9.35
CA ASN A 29 7.57 25.60 8.69
C ASN A 29 6.17 25.12 9.11
N GLN A 30 5.80 25.27 10.38
CA GLN A 30 4.47 24.93 10.87
C GLN A 30 3.40 25.88 10.28
N ILE A 31 3.65 27.19 10.28
CA ILE A 31 2.72 28.17 9.70
C ILE A 31 2.52 27.90 8.21
N LEU A 32 3.61 27.66 7.47
CA LEU A 32 3.56 27.30 6.06
C LEU A 32 2.76 26.01 5.82
N TYR A 33 3.01 24.98 6.63
CA TYR A 33 2.26 23.72 6.55
C TYR A 33 0.75 23.93 6.73
N TRP A 34 0.35 24.67 7.77
CA TRP A 34 -1.06 24.93 8.06
C TRP A 34 -1.74 25.73 6.96
N LYS A 35 -1.04 26.73 6.41
CA LYS A 35 -1.55 27.50 5.28
C LYS A 35 -1.80 26.60 4.06
N LEU A 36 -0.80 25.81 3.67
CA LEU A 36 -0.88 24.95 2.48
C LEU A 36 -1.92 23.84 2.64
N CYS A 37 -2.00 23.20 3.81
CA CYS A 37 -2.95 22.12 4.01
C CYS A 37 -4.41 22.62 3.99
N THR A 38 -4.66 23.78 4.60
CA THR A 38 -6.00 24.39 4.62
C THR A 38 -6.40 24.84 3.21
N GLU A 39 -5.46 25.42 2.46
CA GLU A 39 -5.67 25.80 1.07
C GLU A 39 -6.00 24.58 0.20
N LYS A 40 -5.32 23.45 0.42
CA LYS A 40 -5.57 22.20 -0.31
C LYS A 40 -6.91 21.55 0.03
N ASP A 41 -7.37 21.68 1.26
CA ASP A 41 -8.73 21.25 1.65
C ASP A 41 -9.81 22.21 1.14
N HIS A 42 -9.50 23.49 0.93
CA HIS A 42 -10.48 24.44 0.39
C HIS A 42 -10.59 24.36 -1.14
N ASN A 43 -9.47 24.16 -1.81
CA ASN A 43 -9.35 24.18 -3.28
C ASN A 43 -9.20 22.75 -3.83
N ILE A 44 -10.15 21.87 -3.54
CA ILE A 44 -10.18 20.52 -4.10
C ILE A 44 -10.63 20.54 -5.57
N PRO A 45 -10.21 19.55 -6.39
CA PRO A 45 -10.68 19.44 -7.77
C PRO A 45 -12.21 19.33 -7.86
N PRO A 46 -12.83 19.80 -8.95
CA PRO A 46 -14.27 19.64 -9.14
C PRO A 46 -14.66 18.16 -9.17
N ASN A 47 -15.91 17.88 -8.79
CA ASN A 47 -16.46 16.52 -8.73
C ASN A 47 -15.72 15.60 -7.74
N THR A 48 -15.16 16.17 -6.66
CA THR A 48 -14.49 15.42 -5.61
C THR A 48 -15.00 15.77 -4.22
N GLU A 49 -14.84 14.83 -3.29
CA GLU A 49 -15.18 14.98 -1.88
C GLU A 49 -13.98 14.63 -1.01
N ILE A 50 -13.79 15.33 0.11
CA ILE A 50 -12.70 15.05 1.04
C ILE A 50 -13.06 13.89 1.94
N LEU A 51 -12.31 12.79 1.84
CA LEU A 51 -12.38 11.67 2.76
C LEU A 51 -11.49 11.91 3.99
N VAL A 52 -10.25 12.39 3.75
CA VAL A 52 -9.31 12.73 4.82
C VAL A 52 -8.56 14.01 4.47
N SER A 53 -8.68 14.99 5.35
CA SER A 53 -8.03 16.31 5.25
C SER A 53 -6.51 16.23 5.05
N ALA A 54 -5.99 17.10 4.18
CA ALA A 54 -4.57 17.30 3.93
C ALA A 54 -3.79 17.73 5.20
N CYS A 55 -4.46 18.40 6.14
CA CYS A 55 -3.88 18.86 7.41
C CYS A 55 -3.53 17.73 8.38
N LYS A 56 -3.94 16.50 8.06
CA LYS A 56 -3.51 15.27 8.74
C LYS A 56 -2.27 14.64 8.12
N ARG A 57 -1.85 15.14 6.95
CA ARG A 57 -0.82 14.56 6.09
C ARG A 57 -1.10 13.08 5.81
N PRO A 58 -2.27 12.75 5.23
CA PRO A 58 -2.69 11.38 5.09
C PRO A 58 -1.88 10.65 4.01
N SER A 59 -1.74 9.34 4.18
CA SER A 59 -1.35 8.40 3.13
C SER A 59 -2.29 7.21 3.23
N ALA A 60 -2.62 6.60 2.10
CA ALA A 60 -3.52 5.46 2.08
C ALA A 60 -3.05 4.33 1.19
N ILE A 61 -3.55 3.13 1.50
CA ILE A 61 -3.42 1.91 0.70
C ILE A 61 -4.83 1.38 0.49
N GLY A 62 -5.14 0.97 -0.74
CA GLY A 62 -6.40 0.34 -1.08
C GLY A 62 -6.54 -1.03 -0.44
N VAL A 63 -7.75 -1.35 -0.04
CA VAL A 63 -8.10 -2.68 0.45
C VAL A 63 -8.97 -3.35 -0.60
N PRO A 64 -8.68 -4.62 -1.00
CA PRO A 64 -9.59 -5.42 -1.82
C PRO A 64 -11.04 -5.35 -1.33
N GLY A 65 -11.98 -5.30 -2.29
CA GLY A 65 -13.41 -5.14 -2.02
C GLY A 65 -13.93 -3.69 -1.97
N GLY A 66 -13.06 -2.68 -1.80
CA GLY A 66 -13.45 -1.26 -1.91
C GLY A 66 -14.33 -0.71 -0.77
N GLU A 67 -14.60 -1.50 0.26
CA GLU A 67 -15.38 -1.07 1.43
C GLU A 67 -14.56 -0.28 2.44
N THR A 68 -13.25 -0.52 2.47
CA THR A 68 -12.35 0.09 3.44
C THR A 68 -11.10 0.65 2.80
N LEU A 69 -10.49 1.61 3.48
CA LEU A 69 -9.23 2.22 3.09
C LEU A 69 -8.28 2.18 4.29
N PHE A 70 -7.08 1.64 4.12
CA PHE A 70 -6.05 1.80 5.13
C PHE A 70 -5.50 3.23 5.09
N VAL A 71 -5.48 3.91 6.23
CA VAL A 71 -5.05 5.31 6.34
C VAL A 71 -4.00 5.44 7.43
N ARG A 72 -2.90 6.13 7.10
CA ARG A 72 -1.90 6.63 8.04
C ARG A 72 -1.92 8.15 8.05
N GLU A 73 -2.02 8.73 9.25
CA GLU A 73 -1.93 10.18 9.47
C GLU A 73 -0.48 10.56 9.83
N GLY A 74 0.26 11.14 8.88
CA GLY A 74 1.68 11.44 9.06
C GLY A 74 2.01 12.41 10.21
N ARG A 75 1.05 13.20 10.68
CA ARG A 75 1.26 14.12 11.83
C ARG A 75 1.13 13.46 13.19
N THR A 76 0.19 12.53 13.32
CA THR A 76 -0.15 11.89 14.59
C THR A 76 0.46 10.49 14.70
N GLY A 77 0.91 9.91 13.59
CA GLY A 77 1.34 8.53 13.51
C GLY A 77 0.19 7.52 13.58
N LYS A 78 -1.07 7.97 13.65
CA LYS A 78 -2.23 7.09 13.75
C LYS A 78 -2.42 6.28 12.47
N MET A 79 -2.72 5.01 12.63
CA MET A 79 -3.06 4.08 11.56
C MET A 79 -4.44 3.49 11.84
N TYR A 80 -5.28 3.37 10.82
CA TYR A 80 -6.63 2.81 10.93
C TYR A 80 -7.16 2.35 9.57
N LEU A 81 -8.15 1.48 9.61
CA LEU A 81 -9.04 1.23 8.48
C LEU A 81 -10.21 2.21 8.56
N LEU A 82 -10.43 2.95 7.48
CA LEU A 82 -11.57 3.83 7.29
C LEU A 82 -12.65 3.06 6.53
N ASP A 83 -13.80 2.87 7.14
CA ASP A 83 -14.99 2.36 6.46
C ASP A 83 -15.55 3.47 5.55
N LEU A 84 -15.65 3.19 4.26
CA LEU A 84 -16.07 4.17 3.27
C LEU A 84 -17.59 4.38 3.23
N ARG A 85 -18.38 3.46 3.78
CA ARG A 85 -19.84 3.58 3.90
C ARG A 85 -20.24 4.40 5.12
N THR A 86 -19.61 4.16 6.26
CA THR A 86 -20.01 4.76 7.55
C THR A 86 -19.11 5.90 7.98
N GLY A 87 -17.88 5.97 7.46
CA GLY A 87 -16.84 6.89 7.94
C GLY A 87 -16.20 6.46 9.26
N GLU A 88 -16.56 5.27 9.79
CA GLU A 88 -16.00 4.75 11.02
C GLU A 88 -14.52 4.38 10.87
N LYS A 89 -13.79 4.48 11.98
CA LYS A 89 -12.35 4.20 12.03
C LYS A 89 -12.10 3.01 12.92
N ARG A 90 -11.64 1.92 12.32
CA ARG A 90 -11.19 0.73 13.04
C ARG A 90 -9.67 0.82 13.24
N ALA A 91 -9.22 0.71 14.49
CA ALA A 91 -7.80 0.63 14.78
C ALA A 91 -7.19 -0.62 14.14
N VAL A 92 -5.91 -0.52 13.78
CA VAL A 92 -5.12 -1.64 13.26
C VAL A 92 -4.00 -1.98 14.26
N PRO A 93 -3.52 -3.22 14.29
CA PRO A 93 -2.36 -3.59 15.09
C PRO A 93 -1.16 -2.70 14.78
N ASN A 94 -0.40 -2.35 15.84
CA ASN A 94 0.84 -1.59 15.68
C ASN A 94 1.99 -2.53 15.28
N ASP A 95 1.97 -2.94 14.01
CA ASP A 95 2.98 -3.82 13.43
C ASP A 95 4.00 -3.00 12.62
N PRO A 96 5.32 -3.11 12.88
CA PRO A 96 6.33 -2.33 12.17
C PRO A 96 6.40 -2.66 10.67
N LEU A 97 6.02 -3.88 10.26
CA LEU A 97 6.10 -4.31 8.87
C LEU A 97 4.87 -3.88 8.05
N LEU A 98 3.76 -3.50 8.70
CA LEU A 98 2.51 -3.17 8.02
C LEU A 98 2.67 -1.99 7.04
N LEU A 99 3.49 -0.98 7.40
CA LEU A 99 3.71 0.18 6.55
C LEU A 99 4.74 -0.05 5.44
N ASP A 100 5.75 -0.86 5.74
CA ASP A 100 6.91 -1.01 4.87
C ASP A 100 6.74 -2.17 3.86
N HIS A 101 5.96 -3.18 4.23
CA HIS A 101 5.85 -4.46 3.51
C HIS A 101 4.42 -5.03 3.48
N GLY A 102 3.42 -4.27 3.94
CA GLY A 102 2.04 -4.75 4.04
C GLY A 102 1.28 -4.65 2.73
N VAL A 103 0.77 -5.78 2.26
CA VAL A 103 -0.18 -5.91 1.15
C VAL A 103 -1.51 -6.38 1.70
N PHE A 104 -2.57 -5.59 1.51
CA PHE A 104 -3.91 -5.99 1.95
C PHE A 104 -4.46 -7.08 1.03
N LEU A 105 -4.83 -8.22 1.62
CA LEU A 105 -5.54 -9.30 0.95
C LEU A 105 -7.05 -9.16 1.12
N THR A 106 -7.47 -8.76 2.32
CA THR A 106 -8.85 -8.42 2.66
C THR A 106 -8.85 -7.25 3.66
N SER A 107 -10.02 -6.83 4.12
CA SER A 107 -10.11 -5.88 5.23
C SER A 107 -9.56 -6.41 6.54
N GLU A 108 -9.36 -7.73 6.67
CA GLU A 108 -8.89 -8.39 7.89
C GLU A 108 -7.50 -9.00 7.75
N LEU A 109 -7.03 -9.26 6.55
CA LEU A 109 -5.81 -9.99 6.29
C LEU A 109 -4.82 -9.15 5.49
N VAL A 110 -3.57 -9.13 5.97
CA VAL A 110 -2.46 -8.46 5.31
C VAL A 110 -1.33 -9.45 5.12
N TRP A 111 -0.86 -9.60 3.89
CA TRP A 111 0.41 -10.25 3.64
C TRP A 111 1.57 -9.30 3.98
N LEU A 112 2.41 -9.72 4.92
CA LEU A 112 3.67 -9.05 5.22
C LEU A 112 4.76 -9.73 4.40
N GLU A 113 5.26 -9.02 3.40
CA GLU A 113 6.29 -9.52 2.50
C GLU A 113 7.55 -9.94 3.28
N GLY A 114 8.05 -11.14 2.99
CA GLY A 114 9.31 -11.67 3.48
C GLY A 114 10.51 -11.06 2.76
N SER A 115 11.61 -11.80 2.72
CA SER A 115 12.81 -11.45 1.96
C SER A 115 12.95 -12.35 0.74
N TYR A 116 13.56 -11.83 -0.32
CA TYR A 116 13.98 -12.63 -1.49
C TYR A 116 15.18 -13.56 -1.22
N SER A 117 15.76 -13.52 -0.02
CA SER A 117 16.96 -14.27 0.33
C SER A 117 16.63 -15.70 0.78
N GLN A 118 17.61 -16.60 0.77
CA GLN A 118 17.41 -18.01 1.17
C GLN A 118 17.42 -18.15 2.71
N PRO A 119 16.75 -19.16 3.30
CA PRO A 119 16.62 -19.32 4.75
C PRO A 119 17.92 -19.34 5.54
N ASP A 120 19.02 -19.77 4.90
CA ASP A 120 20.36 -19.87 5.50
C ASP A 120 21.19 -18.59 5.39
N THR A 121 20.63 -17.51 4.83
CA THR A 121 21.35 -16.25 4.60
C THR A 121 21.04 -15.18 5.66
N SER A 122 22.04 -14.35 5.99
CA SER A 122 21.90 -13.24 6.92
C SER A 122 21.07 -12.12 6.28
N GLY A 123 19.76 -12.20 6.44
CA GLY A 123 18.80 -11.33 5.75
C GLY A 123 17.46 -12.00 5.50
N TYR A 124 17.37 -13.32 5.72
CA TYR A 124 16.14 -14.05 5.56
C TYR A 124 15.03 -13.55 6.49
N ARG A 125 13.87 -13.32 5.90
CA ARG A 125 12.61 -13.05 6.58
C ARG A 125 11.52 -13.87 5.93
N THR A 126 10.83 -14.70 6.70
CA THR A 126 9.65 -15.42 6.18
C THR A 126 8.52 -14.44 5.84
N HIS A 127 7.64 -14.86 4.93
CA HIS A 127 6.38 -14.19 4.65
C HIS A 127 5.35 -14.53 5.74
N TYR A 128 4.48 -13.57 6.08
CA TYR A 128 3.43 -13.78 7.07
C TYR A 128 2.08 -13.29 6.57
N ILE A 129 1.01 -13.87 7.08
CA ILE A 129 -0.32 -13.25 7.13
C ILE A 129 -0.48 -12.60 8.50
N LEU A 130 -0.66 -11.29 8.52
CA LEU A 130 -1.11 -10.55 9.69
C LEU A 130 -2.64 -10.52 9.69
N ASP A 131 -3.23 -11.10 10.74
CA ASP A 131 -4.65 -10.96 11.03
C ASP A 131 -4.88 -9.66 11.82
N LEU A 132 -5.58 -8.71 11.22
CA LEU A 132 -5.86 -7.40 11.79
C LEU A 132 -6.87 -7.45 12.95
N THR A 133 -7.65 -8.52 13.06
CA THR A 133 -8.65 -8.69 14.14
C THR A 133 -7.99 -9.13 15.44
N THR A 134 -6.95 -9.96 15.36
CA THR A 134 -6.24 -10.52 16.53
C THR A 134 -4.86 -9.91 16.74
N GLY A 135 -4.26 -9.31 15.71
CA GLY A 135 -2.87 -8.85 15.68
C GLY A 135 -1.85 -9.98 15.58
N GLN A 136 -2.27 -11.21 15.33
CA GLN A 136 -1.39 -12.37 15.21
C GLN A 136 -0.82 -12.50 13.80
N ARG A 137 0.40 -13.04 13.72
CA ARG A 137 1.09 -13.36 12.46
C ARG A 137 1.09 -14.87 12.26
N PHE A 138 0.76 -15.31 11.06
CA PHE A 138 0.79 -16.71 10.63
C PHE A 138 1.81 -16.85 9.51
N GLU A 139 2.80 -17.72 9.69
CA GLU A 139 3.88 -17.93 8.72
C GLU A 139 3.34 -18.62 7.46
N LEU A 140 3.88 -18.24 6.30
CA LEU A 140 3.59 -18.88 5.01
C LEU A 140 4.76 -19.78 4.59
N LEU A 141 4.45 -20.98 4.12
CA LEU A 141 5.43 -21.85 3.49
C LEU A 141 5.75 -21.35 2.07
N ASP A 142 7.02 -21.01 1.82
CA ASP A 142 7.45 -20.55 0.49
C ASP A 142 7.81 -21.71 -0.44
N LEU A 143 6.87 -22.04 -1.33
CA LEU A 143 7.04 -23.09 -2.32
C LEU A 143 8.09 -22.73 -3.38
N THR A 144 8.44 -21.44 -3.52
CA THR A 144 9.49 -20.96 -4.44
C THR A 144 10.86 -21.53 -4.10
N LEU A 145 11.09 -21.76 -2.80
CA LEU A 145 12.37 -22.21 -2.24
C LEU A 145 12.52 -23.73 -2.25
N LEU A 146 11.48 -24.47 -2.64
CA LEU A 146 11.53 -25.92 -2.68
C LEU A 146 12.45 -26.42 -3.81
N PRO A 147 13.10 -27.59 -3.62
CA PRO A 147 13.95 -28.19 -4.64
C PRO A 147 13.22 -28.39 -5.98
N ARG A 148 13.92 -28.09 -7.07
CA ARG A 148 13.41 -28.26 -8.44
C ARG A 148 13.62 -29.69 -8.94
N LEU A 149 12.73 -30.13 -9.82
CA LEU A 149 12.91 -31.34 -10.62
C LEU A 149 13.97 -31.13 -11.71
N ASP A 150 14.38 -32.22 -12.35
CA ASP A 150 15.27 -32.18 -13.51
C ASP A 150 14.75 -31.22 -14.59
N GLY A 151 15.67 -30.41 -15.13
CA GLY A 151 15.32 -29.33 -16.06
C GLY A 151 14.73 -28.09 -15.38
N GLN A 152 14.98 -27.89 -14.09
CA GLN A 152 14.53 -26.74 -13.28
C GLN A 152 13.00 -26.58 -13.19
N LYS A 153 12.25 -27.66 -13.40
CA LYS A 153 10.79 -27.64 -13.35
C LYS A 153 10.28 -27.63 -11.91
N PHE A 154 9.18 -26.93 -11.67
CA PHE A 154 8.44 -27.05 -10.43
C PHE A 154 7.78 -28.42 -10.32
N ASP A 155 7.72 -28.98 -9.11
CA ASP A 155 7.11 -30.27 -8.86
C ASP A 155 5.59 -30.12 -8.72
N THR A 156 4.85 -30.69 -9.66
CA THR A 156 3.39 -30.54 -9.77
C THR A 156 2.62 -31.16 -8.62
N LYS A 157 3.25 -32.03 -7.80
CA LYS A 157 2.61 -32.56 -6.59
C LYS A 157 2.18 -31.47 -5.60
N TYR A 158 2.89 -30.33 -5.63
CA TYR A 158 2.59 -29.18 -4.76
C TYR A 158 1.42 -28.33 -5.27
N TYR A 159 0.84 -28.62 -6.43
CA TYR A 159 -0.40 -27.96 -6.88
C TYR A 159 -1.60 -28.27 -5.97
N SER A 160 -1.51 -29.33 -5.17
CA SER A 160 -2.48 -29.64 -4.13
C SER A 160 -2.68 -28.51 -3.11
N TYR A 161 -1.64 -27.72 -2.81
CA TYR A 161 -1.76 -26.53 -1.95
C TYR A 161 -2.65 -25.45 -2.57
N PHE A 162 -2.71 -25.36 -3.90
CA PHE A 162 -3.51 -24.37 -4.61
C PHE A 162 -4.95 -24.85 -4.76
N THR A 163 -5.15 -26.11 -5.18
CA THR A 163 -6.49 -26.66 -5.40
C THR A 163 -7.27 -26.92 -4.11
N GLY A 164 -6.57 -27.05 -2.97
CA GLY A 164 -7.18 -27.25 -1.66
C GLY A 164 -7.39 -25.95 -0.86
N ALA A 165 -6.96 -24.80 -1.37
CA ALA A 165 -7.09 -23.52 -0.67
C ALA A 165 -8.53 -22.99 -0.73
N GLU A 166 -8.94 -22.28 0.32
CA GLU A 166 -10.21 -21.53 0.32
C GLU A 166 -10.03 -20.15 -0.32
N GLN A 167 -8.89 -19.50 -0.04
CA GLN A 167 -8.61 -18.17 -0.53
C GLN A 167 -7.30 -18.16 -1.32
N VAL A 168 -7.33 -17.57 -2.50
CA VAL A 168 -6.20 -17.50 -3.43
C VAL A 168 -6.07 -16.09 -3.95
N PHE A 169 -4.89 -15.50 -3.77
CA PHE A 169 -4.60 -14.12 -4.14
C PHE A 169 -3.42 -14.05 -5.09
N ILE A 170 -3.50 -13.21 -6.12
CA ILE A 170 -2.41 -12.91 -7.03
C ILE A 170 -2.02 -11.43 -6.90
N HIS A 171 -0.74 -11.20 -6.63
CA HIS A 171 -0.11 -9.89 -6.71
C HIS A 171 0.74 -9.78 -7.98
N HIS A 172 0.33 -8.92 -8.92
CA HIS A 172 1.00 -8.81 -10.22
C HIS A 172 2.40 -8.21 -10.09
N SER A 173 2.57 -7.05 -9.43
CA SER A 173 3.85 -6.37 -9.21
C SER A 173 4.92 -7.31 -8.62
N GLU A 174 4.54 -8.02 -7.56
CA GLU A 174 5.43 -8.96 -6.85
C GLU A 174 5.50 -10.34 -7.50
N ASN A 175 4.80 -10.57 -8.63
CA ASN A 175 4.81 -11.86 -9.32
C ASN A 175 4.50 -13.04 -8.38
N THR A 176 3.53 -12.86 -7.50
CA THR A 176 3.35 -13.72 -6.32
C THR A 176 1.92 -14.22 -6.20
N LEU A 177 1.78 -15.51 -5.91
CA LEU A 177 0.56 -16.21 -5.52
C LEU A 177 0.60 -16.46 -4.00
N ILE A 178 -0.51 -16.20 -3.32
CA ILE A 178 -0.68 -16.44 -1.89
C ILE A 178 -1.93 -17.28 -1.73
N THR A 179 -1.85 -18.40 -1.02
CA THR A 179 -3.01 -19.27 -0.81
C THR A 179 -3.17 -19.59 0.67
N LEU A 180 -4.42 -19.54 1.13
CA LEU A 180 -4.81 -19.78 2.52
C LEU A 180 -5.83 -20.92 2.58
N SER A 181 -5.60 -21.87 3.48
CA SER A 181 -6.59 -22.90 3.80
C SER A 181 -7.76 -22.30 4.57
N SER A 182 -8.88 -23.03 4.66
CA SER A 182 -10.05 -22.55 5.42
C SER A 182 -9.80 -22.40 6.92
N ASP A 183 -8.83 -23.14 7.43
CA ASP A 183 -8.37 -23.15 8.81
C ASP A 183 -6.94 -22.58 8.93
N PHE A 184 -6.59 -21.60 8.08
CA PHE A 184 -5.21 -21.07 7.97
C PHE A 184 -4.61 -20.66 9.32
N ARG A 185 -5.45 -20.26 10.28
CA ARG A 185 -5.04 -19.88 11.64
C ARG A 185 -4.63 -21.07 12.51
N GLN A 186 -5.20 -22.24 12.25
CA GLN A 186 -4.92 -23.49 12.98
C GLN A 186 -3.85 -24.32 12.27
N ARG A 187 -3.73 -24.20 10.95
CA ARG A 187 -2.83 -24.99 10.11
C ARG A 187 -1.95 -24.11 9.22
N PRO A 188 -0.97 -23.39 9.83
CA PRO A 188 -0.08 -22.51 9.08
C PRO A 188 0.71 -23.24 7.98
N GLU A 189 0.95 -24.54 8.13
CA GLU A 189 1.68 -25.38 7.18
C GLU A 189 0.98 -25.58 5.82
N ASP A 190 -0.33 -25.37 5.76
CA ASP A 190 -1.11 -25.48 4.52
C ASP A 190 -1.17 -24.16 3.74
N ASN A 191 -0.70 -23.06 4.33
CA ASN A 191 -0.72 -21.74 3.72
C ASN A 191 0.60 -21.48 3.02
N VAL A 192 0.52 -21.08 1.76
CA VAL A 192 1.71 -21.00 0.94
C VAL A 192 1.84 -19.67 0.20
N ILE A 193 3.08 -19.38 -0.14
CA ILE A 193 3.44 -18.36 -1.11
C ILE A 193 4.22 -19.01 -2.26
N PHE A 194 4.00 -18.50 -3.47
CA PHE A 194 4.62 -19.04 -4.68
C PHE A 194 4.89 -17.94 -5.70
N SER A 195 6.15 -17.79 -6.10
CA SER A 195 6.55 -16.82 -7.13
C SER A 195 6.43 -17.39 -8.54
N GLN A 196 5.97 -16.56 -9.49
CA GLN A 196 5.92 -16.86 -10.93
C GLN A 196 7.26 -17.33 -11.49
N ILE A 197 8.39 -16.86 -10.96
CA ILE A 197 9.74 -17.25 -11.40
C ILE A 197 9.91 -18.78 -11.33
N SER A 198 9.17 -19.43 -10.45
CA SER A 198 9.12 -20.87 -10.29
C SER A 198 8.55 -21.64 -11.47
N LEU A 199 7.80 -21.00 -12.37
CA LEU A 199 7.12 -21.67 -13.49
C LEU A 199 8.00 -21.81 -14.75
N GLY A 200 9.28 -21.46 -14.65
CA GLY A 200 10.24 -21.55 -15.74
C GLY A 200 10.48 -20.21 -16.44
N SER A 201 11.31 -20.24 -17.49
CA SER A 201 11.83 -19.03 -18.16
C SER A 201 10.73 -18.02 -18.45
N VAL A 202 10.72 -16.97 -17.63
CA VAL A 202 10.02 -15.72 -17.88
C VAL A 202 10.50 -15.28 -19.25
N SER A 203 9.73 -15.57 -20.30
CA SER A 203 10.00 -14.93 -21.58
C SER A 203 10.05 -13.44 -21.28
N LEU A 204 11.00 -12.69 -21.85
CA LEU A 204 11.12 -11.24 -21.61
C LEU A 204 9.81 -10.48 -21.94
N SER A 205 8.85 -11.14 -22.59
CA SER A 205 7.50 -10.70 -22.92
C SER A 205 6.39 -11.10 -21.92
N ALA A 206 6.64 -12.00 -20.96
CA ALA A 206 5.59 -12.44 -20.03
C ALA A 206 5.26 -11.29 -19.08
N LYS A 207 3.99 -10.90 -19.02
CA LYS A 207 3.57 -9.85 -18.09
C LYS A 207 3.66 -10.37 -16.66
N ASN A 208 3.89 -9.42 -15.76
CA ASN A 208 3.90 -9.67 -14.33
C ASN A 208 2.60 -10.37 -13.90
N GLY A 209 2.69 -11.48 -13.17
CA GLY A 209 1.55 -12.28 -12.68
C GLY A 209 0.79 -13.12 -13.72
N GLU A 210 1.05 -12.97 -15.02
CA GLU A 210 0.27 -13.61 -16.09
C GLU A 210 0.37 -15.14 -16.10
N LEU A 211 1.54 -15.70 -15.78
CA LEU A 211 1.71 -17.16 -15.72
C LEU A 211 1.01 -17.75 -14.49
N LEU A 212 0.88 -16.98 -13.39
CA LEU A 212 0.11 -17.40 -12.22
C LEU A 212 -1.38 -17.43 -12.54
N VAL A 213 -1.87 -16.41 -13.26
CA VAL A 213 -3.25 -16.38 -13.76
C VAL A 213 -3.54 -17.59 -14.65
N GLN A 214 -2.64 -17.90 -15.59
CA GLN A 214 -2.80 -19.07 -16.47
C GLN A 214 -2.80 -20.37 -15.65
N LEU A 215 -1.87 -20.51 -14.69
CA LEU A 215 -1.82 -21.68 -13.81
C LEU A 215 -3.14 -21.87 -13.03
N MET A 216 -3.69 -20.81 -12.44
CA MET A 216 -4.96 -20.92 -11.70
C MET A 216 -6.12 -21.33 -12.60
N LYS A 217 -6.17 -20.79 -13.83
CA LYS A 217 -7.15 -21.22 -14.85
C LYS A 217 -7.00 -22.68 -15.23
N ASP A 218 -5.77 -23.14 -15.45
CA ASP A 218 -5.49 -24.54 -15.82
C ASP A 218 -5.85 -25.51 -14.69
N LEU A 219 -5.72 -25.08 -13.44
CA LEU A 219 -6.11 -25.84 -12.25
C LEU A 219 -7.60 -25.72 -11.90
N GLY A 220 -8.35 -24.82 -12.55
CA GLY A 220 -9.75 -24.55 -12.23
C GLY A 220 -9.94 -23.93 -10.84
N VAL A 221 -9.00 -23.11 -10.40
CA VAL A 221 -8.99 -22.45 -9.08
C VAL A 221 -9.35 -20.98 -9.26
N ASP A 222 -10.37 -20.53 -8.52
CA ASP A 222 -10.74 -19.12 -8.45
C ASP A 222 -9.68 -18.33 -7.67
N TYR A 223 -9.48 -17.07 -8.04
CA TYR A 223 -8.49 -16.20 -7.41
C TYR A 223 -8.91 -14.73 -7.42
N GLU A 224 -8.36 -13.96 -6.49
CA GLU A 224 -8.53 -12.52 -6.39
C GLU A 224 -7.24 -11.78 -6.75
N ILE A 225 -7.36 -10.65 -7.45
CA ILE A 225 -6.23 -9.77 -7.75
C ILE A 225 -6.17 -8.69 -6.67
N VAL A 226 -5.05 -8.65 -5.94
CA VAL A 226 -4.84 -7.72 -4.81
C VAL A 226 -3.86 -6.58 -5.13
N ASP A 227 -3.40 -6.50 -6.38
CA ASP A 227 -2.48 -5.46 -6.83
C ASP A 227 -3.23 -4.22 -7.33
N PHE A 228 -3.16 -3.14 -6.56
CA PHE A 228 -3.73 -1.83 -6.92
C PHE A 228 -2.73 -0.93 -7.69
N SER A 229 -1.58 -1.47 -8.09
CA SER A 229 -0.60 -0.78 -8.93
C SER A 229 -1.01 -0.80 -10.40
N LEU A 230 -1.39 0.37 -10.91
CA LEU A 230 -1.74 0.57 -12.32
C LEU A 230 -0.55 0.53 -13.27
N ARG A 231 0.66 0.23 -12.75
CA ARG A 231 1.86 0.05 -13.56
C ARG A 231 1.87 -1.30 -14.28
N TYR A 232 1.24 -2.31 -13.70
CA TYR A 232 1.35 -3.70 -14.16
C TYR A 232 0.01 -4.29 -14.61
N SER A 233 -1.10 -3.79 -14.09
CA SER A 233 -2.43 -4.28 -14.43
C SER A 233 -3.49 -3.17 -14.32
N ASP A 234 -4.51 -3.30 -15.15
CA ASP A 234 -5.75 -2.56 -14.98
C ASP A 234 -6.50 -3.14 -13.78
N VAL A 235 -7.21 -2.30 -13.02
CA VAL A 235 -7.92 -2.74 -11.82
C VAL A 235 -9.42 -2.60 -12.05
N ALA A 236 -10.12 -3.73 -12.05
CA ALA A 236 -11.57 -3.76 -12.18
C ALA A 236 -12.25 -3.21 -10.91
N SER A 237 -13.40 -2.57 -11.09
CA SER A 237 -14.33 -2.24 -10.02
C SER A 237 -14.95 -3.50 -9.40
N PRO A 238 -15.47 -3.45 -8.16
CA PRO A 238 -16.02 -4.63 -7.47
C PRO A 238 -17.07 -5.42 -8.25
N THR A 239 -17.95 -4.77 -9.01
CA THR A 239 -18.97 -5.42 -9.87
C THR A 239 -18.48 -5.65 -11.30
N GLY A 240 -17.30 -5.14 -11.65
CA GLY A 240 -16.75 -5.20 -12.98
C GLY A 240 -17.35 -4.20 -13.97
N LYS A 241 -18.22 -3.27 -13.55
CA LYS A 241 -18.81 -2.23 -14.42
C LYS A 241 -17.75 -1.32 -15.06
N TYR A 242 -16.75 -0.93 -14.27
CA TYR A 242 -15.64 -0.10 -14.68
C TYR A 242 -14.30 -0.81 -14.48
N PHE A 243 -13.26 -0.30 -15.14
CA PHE A 243 -11.88 -0.55 -14.80
C PHE A 243 -11.07 0.74 -14.82
N VAL A 244 -10.03 0.79 -14.00
CA VAL A 244 -9.09 1.91 -13.95
C VAL A 244 -7.78 1.51 -14.61
N ARG A 245 -7.21 2.44 -15.36
CA ARG A 245 -5.89 2.37 -16.01
C ARG A 245 -5.05 3.55 -15.56
N SER A 246 -3.75 3.51 -15.85
CA SER A 246 -2.84 4.62 -15.52
C SER A 246 -3.31 5.99 -16.05
N ASP A 247 -4.07 6.01 -17.15
CA ASP A 247 -4.52 7.21 -17.87
C ASP A 247 -6.02 7.55 -17.69
N GLY A 248 -6.78 6.76 -16.94
CA GLY A 248 -8.18 7.08 -16.70
C GLY A 248 -9.04 5.93 -16.16
N ILE A 249 -10.35 6.16 -16.18
CA ILE A 249 -11.39 5.19 -15.80
C ILE A 249 -12.26 4.94 -17.01
N TYR A 250 -12.60 3.68 -17.24
CA TYR A 250 -13.25 3.21 -18.46
C TYR A 250 -14.42 2.28 -18.13
N LEU A 251 -15.43 2.25 -19.00
CA LEU A 251 -16.49 1.24 -18.96
C LEU A 251 -15.95 -0.11 -19.45
N SER A 252 -16.18 -1.18 -18.70
CA SER A 252 -15.64 -2.51 -19.04
C SER A 252 -16.18 -3.06 -20.35
N GLU A 253 -17.46 -2.84 -20.66
CA GLU A 253 -18.10 -3.40 -21.86
C GLU A 253 -17.61 -2.74 -23.16
N THR A 254 -17.39 -1.42 -23.13
CA THR A 254 -17.14 -0.63 -24.34
C THR A 254 -15.72 -0.08 -24.42
N SER A 255 -14.95 -0.15 -23.33
CA SER A 255 -13.66 0.54 -23.16
C SER A 255 -13.74 2.06 -23.43
N MET A 256 -14.93 2.66 -23.32
CA MET A 256 -15.08 4.10 -23.46
C MET A 256 -14.56 4.82 -22.19
N PRO A 257 -13.79 5.91 -22.34
CA PRO A 257 -13.32 6.68 -21.20
C PRO A 257 -14.48 7.40 -20.50
N VAL A 258 -14.57 7.21 -19.19
CA VAL A 258 -15.50 7.91 -18.29
C VAL A 258 -14.79 9.12 -17.66
N VAL A 259 -13.52 8.92 -17.29
CA VAL A 259 -12.63 9.96 -16.76
C VAL A 259 -11.29 9.82 -17.45
N THR A 260 -10.77 10.90 -18.04
CA THR A 260 -9.42 10.94 -18.61
C THR A 260 -8.52 11.76 -17.70
N ARG A 261 -7.69 11.07 -16.92
CA ARG A 261 -6.82 11.67 -15.90
C ARG A 261 -5.73 10.69 -15.50
N ASP A 262 -4.54 11.19 -15.19
CA ASP A 262 -3.48 10.36 -14.59
C ASP A 262 -3.97 9.74 -13.27
N MET A 263 -4.03 8.42 -13.26
CA MET A 263 -4.36 7.60 -12.11
C MET A 263 -3.16 6.78 -11.64
N GLY A 264 -2.10 6.68 -12.45
CA GLY A 264 -1.01 5.71 -12.29
C GLY A 264 -0.41 5.68 -10.89
N TYR A 265 -0.20 6.86 -10.30
CA TYR A 265 0.32 7.01 -8.93
C TYR A 265 -0.71 7.54 -7.93
N TYR A 266 -1.93 7.85 -8.38
CA TYR A 266 -2.92 8.59 -7.59
C TYR A 266 -4.10 7.71 -7.16
N PHE A 267 -4.39 6.66 -7.91
CA PHE A 267 -5.42 5.70 -7.53
C PHE A 267 -5.07 5.01 -6.20
N ARG A 268 -6.07 4.88 -5.34
CA ARG A 268 -5.95 4.21 -4.04
C ARG A 268 -6.98 3.12 -3.84
N GLY A 269 -7.92 2.92 -4.75
CA GLY A 269 -8.96 1.91 -4.62
C GLY A 269 -10.31 2.40 -5.11
N TRP A 270 -11.24 1.46 -5.24
CA TRP A 270 -12.63 1.74 -5.56
C TRP A 270 -13.41 2.17 -4.32
N TYR A 271 -14.45 2.97 -4.53
CA TYR A 271 -15.44 3.24 -3.50
C TYR A 271 -16.53 2.15 -3.54
N TYR A 272 -17.05 1.75 -2.37
CA TYR A 272 -17.84 0.53 -2.18
C TYR A 272 -19.11 0.40 -3.04
N ASP A 273 -19.74 1.52 -3.39
CA ASP A 273 -20.97 1.58 -4.20
C ASP A 273 -20.68 1.94 -5.66
N GLU A 274 -19.40 1.97 -6.06
CA GLU A 274 -18.92 2.36 -7.39
C GLU A 274 -19.30 3.77 -7.83
N SER A 275 -19.79 4.62 -6.92
CA SER A 275 -20.04 6.03 -7.21
C SER A 275 -18.75 6.83 -7.42
N GLY A 276 -17.58 6.22 -7.22
CA GLY A 276 -16.31 6.90 -7.32
C GLY A 276 -15.08 6.02 -7.15
N VAL A 277 -13.93 6.67 -7.26
CA VAL A 277 -12.63 6.09 -6.85
C VAL A 277 -12.05 6.90 -5.70
N VAL A 278 -11.34 6.21 -4.80
CA VAL A 278 -10.45 6.87 -3.86
C VAL A 278 -9.17 7.23 -4.59
N PHE A 279 -8.81 8.51 -4.56
CA PHE A 279 -7.56 8.97 -5.15
C PHE A 279 -6.86 10.00 -4.26
N GLN A 280 -5.54 10.09 -4.43
CA GLN A 280 -4.69 11.06 -3.77
C GLN A 280 -3.75 11.66 -4.80
N GLU A 281 -3.94 12.95 -5.09
CA GLU A 281 -3.02 13.65 -5.98
C GLU A 281 -1.57 13.53 -5.50
N GLY A 282 -0.68 13.43 -6.47
CA GLY A 282 0.76 13.51 -6.23
C GLY A 282 1.07 14.82 -5.53
N ALA A 283 1.86 14.72 -4.47
CA ALA A 283 2.29 15.93 -3.80
C ALA A 283 3.32 16.62 -4.68
N GLY A 284 2.95 17.79 -5.19
CA GLY A 284 3.93 18.75 -5.70
C GLY A 284 4.95 19.10 -4.62
N TYR A 285 6.12 19.56 -5.04
CA TYR A 285 7.16 20.05 -4.14
C TYR A 285 7.17 21.56 -4.21
N LEU A 286 7.17 22.22 -3.04
CA LEU A 286 7.25 23.68 -2.98
C LEU A 286 8.67 24.16 -3.29
N PHE A 287 9.67 23.44 -2.79
CA PHE A 287 11.09 23.65 -3.11
C PHE A 287 11.87 22.35 -2.89
N ASN A 288 12.95 22.20 -3.66
CA ASN A 288 13.93 21.14 -3.51
C ASN A 288 15.17 21.70 -2.82
N PHE A 289 15.64 20.99 -1.80
CA PHE A 289 16.91 21.28 -1.16
C PHE A 289 18.02 20.63 -1.98
N LEU A 290 18.68 21.43 -2.81
CA LEU A 290 19.71 20.98 -3.77
C LEU A 290 20.85 20.18 -3.13
N GLU A 291 21.16 20.45 -1.86
CA GLU A 291 22.31 19.84 -1.15
C GLU A 291 21.93 18.66 -0.25
N SER A 292 20.65 18.52 0.13
CA SER A 292 20.22 17.50 1.11
C SER A 292 19.32 16.41 0.52
N GLN A 293 19.12 16.39 -0.81
CA GLN A 293 18.12 15.56 -1.50
C GLN A 293 16.73 15.56 -0.82
N GLY A 294 16.41 16.65 -0.12
CA GLY A 294 15.14 16.81 0.55
C GLY A 294 14.19 17.63 -0.32
N SER A 295 12.89 17.41 -0.16
CA SER A 295 11.89 18.27 -0.79
C SER A 295 10.80 18.61 0.21
N TYR A 296 10.32 19.86 0.17
CA TYR A 296 9.14 20.24 0.96
C TYR A 296 7.90 19.78 0.20
N ARG A 297 7.37 18.64 0.62
CA ARG A 297 6.19 18.01 0.03
C ARG A 297 4.91 18.78 0.41
N ILE A 298 4.16 19.24 -0.58
CA ILE A 298 2.87 19.89 -0.37
C ILE A 298 1.87 18.84 0.16
N PRO A 299 1.14 19.09 1.27
CA PRO A 299 0.16 18.14 1.78
C PRO A 299 -0.98 17.93 0.77
N SER A 300 -1.50 16.71 0.67
CA SER A 300 -2.59 16.37 -0.25
C SER A 300 -3.66 15.58 0.49
N PRO A 301 -4.95 15.94 0.34
CA PRO A 301 -6.04 15.20 0.96
C PRO A 301 -6.22 13.84 0.30
N LEU A 302 -6.90 12.93 0.99
CA LEU A 302 -7.52 11.76 0.37
C LEU A 302 -8.90 12.17 -0.12
N LEU A 303 -9.17 11.93 -1.40
CA LEU A 303 -10.37 12.38 -2.08
C LEU A 303 -11.15 11.19 -2.62
N LYS A 304 -12.47 11.31 -2.63
CA LYS A 304 -13.36 10.53 -3.51
C LYS A 304 -13.54 11.32 -4.79
N LEU A 305 -13.19 10.76 -5.94
CA LEU A 305 -13.56 11.29 -7.25
C LEU A 305 -14.87 10.63 -7.67
N ASN A 306 -15.94 11.43 -7.77
CA ASN A 306 -17.25 10.91 -8.15
C ASN A 306 -17.25 10.55 -9.64
N LEU A 307 -17.84 9.41 -9.96
CA LEU A 307 -18.11 8.99 -11.33
C LEU A 307 -19.46 9.56 -11.80
N PRO A 308 -19.61 9.83 -13.11
CA PRO A 308 -20.92 10.12 -13.68
C PRO A 308 -21.89 8.96 -13.45
N GLU A 309 -23.14 9.28 -13.11
CA GLU A 309 -24.24 8.31 -13.00
C GLU A 309 -24.51 7.59 -14.33
#